data_AF-A0A0D0BWN0-F1
#
_entry.id   AF-A0A0D0BWN0-F1
#
_cell.length_a   1.000
_cell.length_b   1.000
_cell.length_c   1.000
_cell.angle_alpha   90.00
_cell.angle_beta   90.00
_cell.angle_gamma   90.00
#
_symmetry.space_group_name_H-M   'P 1'
#
loop_
_entity.id
_entity.type
_entity.pdbx_description
1 polymer ?
#
loop_
_entity_poly.entity_id
_entity_poly.type
_entity_poly.pdbx_seq_one_letter_code
_entity_poly.pdbx_strand_id
1 'polypeptide(L)' 'MLGELMGWENTLPFLPYNEAWKAQRKIFHQAIPPSNIVHFHSKLLQATHNLVQMLAKTDDYMEDLHS' A
#
# COMPACT_ATOMS: atom_id res chain seq x y z
N MET A 1 17.05 0.21 -12.66
CA MET A 1 16.83 1.68 -12.69
C MET A 1 16.09 2.19 -11.48
N LEU A 2 14.76 2.18 -11.33
CA LEU A 2 14.14 2.78 -10.11
C LEU A 2 14.56 2.13 -8.79
N GLY A 3 14.55 0.80 -8.69
CA GLY A 3 15.01 0.11 -7.47
C GLY A 3 16.47 0.46 -7.15
N GLU A 4 17.36 0.30 -8.12
CA GLU A 4 18.79 0.62 -8.01
C GLU A 4 19.08 2.09 -7.69
N LEU A 5 18.38 3.04 -8.32
CA LEU A 5 18.55 4.47 -8.09
C LEU A 5 18.13 4.88 -6.67
N MET A 6 17.15 4.19 -6.10
CA MET A 6 16.64 4.45 -4.75
C MET A 6 17.33 3.59 -3.67
N GLY A 7 18.27 2.69 -4.04
CA GLY A 7 18.86 1.72 -3.12
C GLY A 7 17.87 0.65 -2.63
N TRP A 8 16.82 0.40 -3.40
CA TRP A 8 15.70 -0.51 -3.11
C TRP A 8 15.75 -1.80 -3.92
N GLU A 9 16.82 -2.07 -4.65
CA GLU A 9 16.99 -3.26 -5.48
C GLU A 9 16.77 -4.58 -4.73
N ASN A 10 16.95 -4.57 -3.40
CA ASN A 10 16.76 -5.74 -2.53
C ASN A 10 15.39 -5.78 -1.83
N THR A 11 14.51 -4.81 -2.09
CA THR A 11 13.15 -4.81 -1.52
C THR A 11 12.21 -5.68 -2.37
N LEU A 12 11.21 -6.29 -1.73
CA LEU A 12 10.30 -7.24 -2.38
C LEU A 12 9.71 -6.75 -3.72
N PRO A 13 9.27 -5.49 -3.89
CA PRO A 13 8.71 -5.02 -5.16
C PRO A 13 9.71 -4.95 -6.32
N PHE A 14 11.01 -4.81 -6.03
CA PHE A 14 12.07 -4.63 -7.03
C PHE A 14 12.96 -5.85 -7.21
N LEU A 15 12.77 -6.90 -6.39
CA LEU A 15 13.48 -8.16 -6.56
C LEU A 15 13.05 -8.88 -7.85
N PRO A 16 13.99 -9.43 -8.64
CA PRO A 16 13.66 -10.27 -9.77
C PRO A 16 12.99 -11.56 -9.30
N TYR A 17 12.14 -12.15 -10.13
CA TYR A 17 11.42 -13.38 -9.79
C TYR A 17 12.38 -14.58 -9.71
N ASN A 18 12.93 -14.81 -8.52
CA ASN A 18 13.88 -15.87 -8.21
C ASN A 18 13.62 -16.43 -6.79
N GLU A 19 14.52 -17.27 -6.28
CA GLU A 19 14.38 -17.86 -4.95
C GLU A 19 14.37 -16.82 -3.82
N ALA A 20 15.12 -15.72 -3.96
CA ALA A 20 15.10 -14.64 -2.98
C ALA A 20 13.72 -13.96 -2.94
N TRP A 21 13.10 -13.69 -4.09
CA TRP A 21 11.75 -13.16 -4.16
C TRP A 21 10.72 -14.11 -3.53
N LYS A 22 10.82 -15.42 -3.79
CA LYS A 22 9.92 -16.42 -3.20
C LYS A 22 10.05 -16.47 -1.68
N ALA A 23 11.27 -16.40 -1.16
CA ALA A 23 11.53 -16.37 0.28
C ALA A 23 10.95 -15.10 0.92
N GLN A 24 11.19 -13.93 0.33
CA GLN A 24 10.64 -12.66 0.81
C GLN A 24 9.11 -12.66 0.76
N ARG A 25 8.51 -13.12 -0.34
CA ARG A 25 7.04 -13.26 -0.45
C ARG A 25 6.47 -14.14 0.64
N LYS A 26 7.13 -15.26 0.97
CA LYS A 26 6.68 -16.17 2.04
C LYS A 26 6.61 -15.44 3.39
N ILE A 27 7.65 -14.66 3.72
CA ILE A 27 7.69 -13.86 4.95
C ILE A 27 6.56 -12.82 4.96
N PHE A 28 6.41 -12.05 3.88
CA PHE A 28 5.35 -11.05 3.76
C PHE A 28 3.95 -11.65 3.89
N HIS A 29 3.72 -12.80 3.26
CA HIS A 29 2.44 -13.49 3.30
C HIS A 29 2.11 -14.03 4.70
N GLN A 30 3.13 -14.43 5.48
CA GLN A 30 2.96 -14.83 6.88
C GLN A 30 2.66 -13.63 7.78
N ALA A 31 3.29 -12.47 7.53
CA ALA A 31 3.06 -11.26 8.32
C ALA A 31 1.70 -10.61 8.02
N ILE A 32 1.26 -10.65 6.75
CA ILE A 32 0.02 -10.04 6.27
C ILE A 32 -0.79 -11.08 5.48
N PRO A 33 -1.37 -12.10 6.15
CA PRO A 33 -2.21 -13.07 5.49
C PRO A 33 -3.50 -12.42 4.97
N PRO A 34 -4.12 -12.96 3.90
CA PRO A 34 -5.34 -12.41 3.32
C PRO A 34 -6.49 -12.29 4.33
N SER A 35 -6.54 -13.17 5.33
CA SER A 35 -7.53 -13.13 6.42
C SER A 35 -7.47 -11.84 7.25
N ASN A 36 -6.32 -11.16 7.31
CA ASN A 36 -6.16 -9.97 8.12
C ASN A 36 -6.92 -8.75 7.56
N ILE A 37 -7.41 -8.81 6.32
CA ILE A 37 -8.15 -7.69 5.69
C ILE A 37 -9.36 -7.24 6.53
N VAL A 38 -9.99 -8.18 7.25
CA VAL A 38 -11.14 -7.89 8.11
C VAL A 38 -10.78 -6.91 9.22
N HIS A 39 -9.55 -6.98 9.74
CA HIS A 39 -9.07 -6.05 10.77
C HIS A 39 -8.89 -4.62 10.27
N PHE A 40 -8.71 -4.44 8.96
CA PHE A 40 -8.55 -3.12 8.34
C PHE A 40 -9.86 -2.55 7.80
N HIS A 41 -10.92 -3.36 7.69
CA HIS A 41 -12.17 -2.98 7.04
C HIS A 41 -12.79 -1.70 7.64
N SER A 42 -12.85 -1.59 8.97
CA SER A 42 -13.38 -0.40 9.64
C SER A 42 -12.58 0.88 9.31
N LYS A 43 -11.25 0.79 9.28
CA LYS A 43 -10.38 1.93 8.91
C LYS A 43 -10.54 2.31 7.45
N LEU A 44 -10.64 1.32 6.55
CA LEU A 44 -10.87 1.55 5.13
C LEU A 44 -12.22 2.24 4.90
N LEU A 45 -13.28 1.78 5.57
CA LEU A 45 -14.61 2.39 5.46
C LEU A 45 -14.61 3.84 5.95
N GLN A 46 -13.98 4.10 7.10
CA GLN A 46 -13.84 5.46 7.63
C GLN A 46 -13.06 6.37 6.66
N ALA A 47 -11.91 5.92 6.15
CA ALA A 47 -11.13 6.67 5.18
C ALA A 47 -11.92 6.96 3.90
N THR A 48 -12.72 5.99 3.45
CA THR A 48 -13.57 6.13 2.25
C THR A 48 -14.66 7.17 2.48
N HIS A 49 -15.37 7.14 3.61
CA HIS A 49 -16.38 8.13 3.93
C HIS A 49 -15.79 9.54 4.01
N ASN A 50 -14.62 9.70 4.64
CA ASN A 50 -13.94 10.99 4.73
C ASN A 50 -13.57 11.51 3.34
N LEU A 51 -13.02 10.65 2.48
CA LEU A 51 -12.66 11.00 1.11
C LEU A 51 -13.89 11.46 0.32
N VAL A 52 -14.99 10.70 0.36
CA VAL A 52 -16.23 11.06 -0.35
C VAL A 52 -16.82 12.39 0.15
N GLN A 53 -16.76 12.66 1.46
CA GLN A 53 -17.22 13.92 2.02
C GLN A 53 -16.36 15.12 1.61
N MET A 54 -15.04 14.94 1.51
CA MET A 54 -14.12 15.95 1.00
C MET A 54 -14.40 16.23 -0.49
N LEU A 55 -14.48 15.17 -1.31
CA LEU A 55 -14.74 15.28 -2.74
C LEU A 55 -16.05 16.01 -3.06
N ALA A 56 -17.06 15.91 -2.20
CA ALA A 56 -18.33 16.62 -2.38
C ALA A 56 -18.23 18.14 -2.12
N LYS A 57 -17.15 18.61 -1.52
CA LYS A 57 -16.97 20.00 -1.05
C LYS A 57 -15.83 20.74 -1.71
N THR A 58 -14.98 20.05 -2.47
CA THR A 58 -13.76 20.60 -3.05
C THR A 58 -13.80 20.58 -4.57
N ASP A 59 -13.25 21.65 -5.16
CA ASP A 59 -12.96 21.73 -6.59
C ASP A 59 -11.53 21.21 -6.90
N ASP A 60 -10.64 21.14 -5.90
CA ASP A 60 -9.28 20.58 -6.00
C ASP A 60 -8.98 19.64 -4.83
N TYR A 61 -9.24 18.35 -5.07
CA TYR A 61 -9.05 17.30 -4.08
C TYR A 61 -7.58 16.96 -3.80
N MET A 62 -6.64 17.32 -4.67
CA MET A 62 -5.23 16.99 -4.47
C MET A 62 -4.60 17.89 -3.40
N GLU A 63 -5.00 19.16 -3.35
CA GLU A 63 -4.60 20.08 -2.28
C GLU A 63 -5.21 19.66 -0.93
N ASP A 64 -6.50 19.32 -0.92
CA ASP A 64 -7.24 19.00 0.30
C ASP A 64 -6.89 17.63 0.90
N LEU A 65 -6.34 16.70 0.13
CA LEU A 65 -5.89 15.40 0.63
C LEU A 65 -4.61 15.50 1.50
N HIS A 66 -3.86 16.60 1.36
CA HIS A 66 -2.60 16.83 2.06
C HIS A 66 -2.69 17.78 3.26
N SER A 67 -3.88 18.34 3.52
CA SER A 67 -4.18 19.27 4.61
C SER A 67 -4.72 18.58 5.86
#